data_AF-A0A0L8MQW9-F1
#
_entry.id   AF-A0A0L8MQW9-F1
#
_cell.length_a   1.000
_cell.length_b   1.000
_cell.length_c   1.000
_cell.angle_alpha   90.00
_cell.angle_beta   90.00
_cell.angle_gamma   90.00
#
_symmetry.space_group_name_H-M   'P 1'
#
loop_
_entity.id
_entity.type
_entity.pdbx_description
1 polymer ?
#
loop_
_entity_poly.entity_id
_entity_poly.type
_entity_poly.pdbx_seq_one_letter_code
_entity_poly.pdbx_strand_id
1 'polypeptide(L)'
;MDAERTARIAAVAATAGPVWAEHHDGSALQEFLKQIGCDGVDAVLVTRQVVGCSLGEAQEMFLTAPCRTAELAFHNAFMEALERSQGDA
;
A
#
# COMPACT_ATOMS: atom_id res chain seq x y z
N MET A 1 -11.44 -3.37 -11.97
CA MET A 1 -10.27 -4.25 -11.80
C MET A 1 -10.58 -5.54 -12.53
N ASP A 2 -9.62 -6.12 -13.26
CA ASP A 2 -9.83 -7.42 -13.89
C ASP A 2 -9.88 -8.56 -12.84
N ALA A 3 -10.43 -9.70 -13.25
CA ALA A 3 -10.64 -10.85 -12.38
C ALA A 3 -9.32 -11.49 -11.91
N GLU A 4 -8.28 -11.46 -12.76
CA GLU A 4 -6.99 -12.05 -12.46
C GLU A 4 -6.27 -11.29 -11.33
N ARG A 5 -6.24 -9.96 -11.42
CA ARG A 5 -5.69 -9.09 -10.39
C ARG A 5 -6.47 -9.20 -9.08
N THR A 6 -7.80 -9.33 -9.15
CA THR A 6 -8.64 -9.55 -7.98
C THR A 6 -8.30 -10.87 -7.28
N ALA A 7 -8.13 -11.96 -8.04
CA ALA A 7 -7.74 -13.25 -7.48
C ALA A 7 -6.33 -13.22 -6.85
N ARG A 8 -5.38 -12.54 -7.49
CA ARG A 8 -4.03 -12.34 -6.92
C ARG A 8 -4.08 -11.59 -5.60
N ILE A 9 -4.80 -10.47 -5.53
CA ILE A 9 -4.96 -9.69 -4.30
C ILE A 9 -5.57 -10.56 -3.19
N ALA A 10 -6.62 -11.33 -3.49
CA ALA A 10 -7.24 -12.20 -2.51
C ALA A 10 -6.28 -13.29 -1.98
N ALA A 11 -5.47 -13.89 -2.86
CA ALA A 11 -4.49 -14.90 -2.47
C ALA A 11 -3.37 -14.30 -1.59
N VAL A 12 -2.87 -13.12 -1.95
CA VAL A 12 -1.86 -12.43 -1.13
C VAL A 12 -2.46 -11.98 0.20
N ALA A 13 -3.69 -11.48 0.22
CA ALA A 13 -4.38 -11.10 1.46
C ALA A 13 -4.58 -12.29 2.40
N ALA A 14 -4.93 -13.46 1.87
CA ALA A 14 -5.01 -14.69 2.69
C ALA A 14 -3.66 -15.07 3.31
N THR A 15 -2.56 -14.83 2.57
CA THR A 15 -1.19 -15.11 3.06
C THR A 15 -0.73 -14.09 4.09
N ALA A 16 -1.11 -12.82 3.94
CA ALA A 16 -0.72 -11.72 4.82
C ALA A 16 -1.61 -11.60 6.09
N GLY A 17 -2.81 -12.21 6.08
CA GLY A 17 -3.76 -12.19 7.20
C GLY A 17 -3.16 -12.55 8.56
N PRO A 18 -2.37 -13.64 8.69
CA PRO A 18 -1.71 -14.00 9.94
C PRO A 18 -0.76 -12.93 10.49
N VAL A 19 0.00 -12.23 9.63
CA VAL A 19 0.93 -11.17 10.04
C VAL A 19 0.17 -10.03 10.73
N TRP A 20 -0.97 -9.65 10.15
CA TRP A 20 -1.84 -8.64 10.75
C TRP A 20 -2.49 -9.14 12.05
N ALA A 21 -2.99 -10.37 12.08
CA ALA A 21 -3.63 -10.94 13.26
C ALA A 21 -2.67 -11.08 14.46
N GLU A 22 -1.38 -11.34 14.21
CA GLU A 22 -0.37 -11.49 15.26
C GLU A 22 0.09 -10.14 15.82
N HIS A 23 0.40 -9.18 14.94
CA HIS A 23 1.09 -7.95 15.37
C HIS A 23 0.18 -6.73 15.41
N HIS A 24 -0.91 -6.71 14.64
CA HIS A 24 -1.74 -5.52 14.37
C HIS A 24 -0.90 -4.28 14.03
N ASP A 25 0.23 -4.50 13.34
CA ASP A 25 1.22 -3.49 13.00
C ASP A 25 1.29 -3.32 11.48
N GLY A 26 0.97 -2.10 11.02
CA GLY A 26 0.99 -1.75 9.61
C GLY A 26 2.40 -1.82 9.02
N SER A 27 3.44 -1.49 9.80
CA SER A 27 4.83 -1.55 9.34
C SER A 27 5.27 -2.99 9.09
N ALA A 28 4.97 -3.90 10.02
CA ALA A 28 5.25 -5.33 9.86
C ALA A 28 4.51 -5.93 8.66
N LEU A 29 3.24 -5.54 8.46
CA LEU A 29 2.46 -5.94 7.29
C LEU A 29 3.09 -5.42 5.99
N GLN A 30 3.50 -4.16 5.91
CA GLN A 30 4.15 -3.61 4.71
C GLN A 30 5.50 -4.27 4.42
N GLU A 31 6.28 -4.57 5.46
CA GLU A 31 7.55 -5.29 5.33
C GLU A 31 7.34 -6.68 4.73
N PHE A 32 6.36 -7.43 5.26
CA PHE A 32 5.98 -8.72 4.71
C PHE A 32 5.57 -8.64 3.23
N LEU A 33 4.69 -7.70 2.89
CA LEU A 33 4.22 -7.51 1.51
C LEU A 33 5.39 -7.19 0.56
N LYS A 34 6.32 -6.34 0.99
CA LYS A 34 7.51 -6.02 0.22
C LYS A 34 8.41 -7.24 0.01
N GLN A 35 8.60 -8.06 1.03
CA GLN A 35 9.43 -9.27 0.95
C GLN A 35 8.89 -10.29 -0.06
N ILE A 36 7.58 -10.36 -0.26
CA ILE A 36 6.95 -11.23 -1.26
C ILE A 36 6.72 -10.54 -2.61
N GLY A 37 7.27 -9.34 -2.81
CA GLY A 37 7.17 -8.59 -4.07
C GLY A 37 5.78 -8.00 -4.34
N CYS A 38 4.97 -7.79 -3.32
CA CYS A 38 3.70 -7.09 -3.42
C CYS A 38 3.93 -5.60 -3.18
N ASP A 39 3.79 -4.78 -4.22
CA ASP A 39 4.17 -3.36 -4.22
C ASP A 39 3.08 -2.45 -4.80
N GLY A 40 3.25 -1.15 -4.61
CA GLY A 40 2.40 -0.10 -5.18
C GLY A 40 0.91 -0.30 -4.86
N VAL A 41 0.07 -0.17 -5.89
CA VAL A 41 -1.38 -0.26 -5.73
C VAL A 41 -1.83 -1.65 -5.26
N ASP A 42 -1.14 -2.73 -5.64
CA ASP A 42 -1.51 -4.08 -5.19
C ASP A 42 -1.27 -4.24 -3.68
N ALA A 43 -0.15 -3.71 -3.17
CA ALA A 43 0.12 -3.68 -1.73
C ALA A 43 -0.95 -2.90 -0.96
N VAL A 44 -1.37 -1.73 -1.48
CA VAL A 44 -2.43 -0.91 -0.87
C VAL A 44 -3.76 -1.68 -0.83
N LEU A 45 -4.13 -2.36 -1.92
CA LEU A 45 -5.39 -3.10 -1.99
C LEU A 45 -5.40 -4.35 -1.10
N VAL A 46 -4.27 -5.07 -1.03
CA VAL A 46 -4.08 -6.17 -0.09
C VAL A 46 -4.19 -5.66 1.35
N THR A 47 -3.51 -4.58 1.67
CA THR A 47 -3.53 -3.95 3.00
C THR A 47 -4.95 -3.59 3.41
N ARG A 48 -5.70 -2.94 2.51
CA ARG A 48 -7.11 -2.62 2.73
C ARG A 48 -7.95 -3.84 3.05
N GLN A 49 -7.76 -4.93 2.30
CA GLN A 49 -8.52 -6.17 2.49
C GLN A 49 -8.16 -6.88 3.80
N VAL A 50 -6.87 -6.93 4.15
CA VAL A 50 -6.38 -7.58 5.37
C VAL A 50 -6.81 -6.83 6.62
N VAL A 51 -6.67 -5.50 6.61
CA VAL A 51 -6.95 -4.64 7.76
C VAL A 51 -8.45 -4.32 7.89
N GLY A 52 -9.19 -4.36 6.78
CA GLY A 52 -10.62 -4.02 6.75
C GLY A 52 -10.88 -2.51 6.83
N CYS A 53 -9.94 -1.68 6.36
CA CYS A 53 -10.00 -0.23 6.45
C CYS A 53 -10.45 0.45 5.13
N SER A 54 -10.50 1.78 5.14
CA SER A 54 -10.71 2.58 3.94
C SER A 54 -9.48 2.56 3.00
N LEU A 55 -9.67 2.99 1.76
CA LEU A 55 -8.55 3.11 0.81
C LEU A 55 -7.53 4.16 1.27
N GLY A 56 -7.99 5.27 1.85
CA GLY A 56 -7.11 6.33 2.36
C GLY A 56 -6.22 5.83 3.50
N GLU A 57 -6.80 5.14 4.48
CA GLU A 57 -6.04 4.54 5.59
C GLU A 57 -5.04 3.48 5.09
N ALA A 58 -5.43 2.66 4.10
CA ALA A 58 -4.52 1.69 3.51
C ALA A 58 -3.34 2.36 2.76
N GLN A 59 -3.61 3.45 2.04
CA GLN A 59 -2.59 4.23 1.36
C GLN A 59 -1.66 4.93 2.37
N GLU A 60 -2.20 5.46 3.46
CA GLU A 60 -1.42 6.06 4.53
C GLU A 60 -0.48 5.04 5.17
N MET A 61 -0.98 3.86 5.55
CA MET A 61 -0.13 2.78 6.08
C MET A 61 0.96 2.36 5.09
N PHE A 62 0.65 2.29 3.80
CA PHE A 62 1.64 1.99 2.76
C PHE A 62 2.71 3.09 2.70
N LEU A 63 2.33 4.35 2.50
CA LEU A 63 3.27 5.45 2.28
C LEU A 63 4.09 5.81 3.52
N THR A 64 3.56 5.56 4.72
CA THR A 64 4.26 5.90 5.98
C THR A 64 5.10 4.76 6.54
N ALA A 65 5.03 3.54 5.98
CA ALA A 65 5.86 2.43 6.41
C ALA A 65 7.35 2.70 6.11
N PRO A 66 8.28 2.43 7.06
CA PRO A 66 9.71 2.66 6.86
C PRO A 66 10.28 1.96 5.62
N CYS A 67 9.74 0.80 5.25
CA CYS A 67 10.19 0.05 4.08
C CYS A 67 9.76 0.70 2.75
N ARG A 68 8.86 1.69 2.76
CA ARG A 68 8.28 2.36 1.59
C ARG A 68 8.79 3.79 1.38
N THR A 69 9.93 4.14 1.98
CA THR A 69 10.48 5.51 1.89
C THR A 69 10.71 5.98 0.45
N ALA A 70 11.12 5.08 -0.46
CA ALA A 70 11.34 5.45 -1.86
C ALA A 70 10.02 5.81 -2.56
N GLU A 71 8.96 5.05 -2.29
CA GLU A 71 7.61 5.28 -2.80
C GLU A 71 7.01 6.56 -2.24
N LEU A 72 7.22 6.85 -0.94
CA LEU A 72 6.84 8.13 -0.33
C LEU A 72 7.55 9.32 -0.98
N ALA A 73 8.87 9.23 -1.17
CA ALA A 73 9.65 10.29 -1.79
C ALA A 73 9.17 10.57 -3.22
N PHE A 74 8.88 9.51 -4.00
CA PHE A 74 8.30 9.64 -5.33
C PHE A 74 6.92 10.28 -5.28
N HIS A 75 6.04 9.84 -4.38
CA HIS A 75 4.70 10.39 -4.21
C HIS A 75 4.74 11.89 -3.92
N ASN A 76 5.58 12.31 -2.96
CA ASN A 76 5.70 13.72 -2.59
C ASN A 76 6.25 14.56 -3.76
N ALA A 77 7.31 14.11 -4.42
CA ALA A 77 7.87 14.81 -5.58
C ALA A 77 6.86 14.95 -6.73
N PHE A 78 6.01 13.94 -6.94
CA PHE A 78 4.94 13.99 -7.93
C PHE A 78 3.85 14.99 -7.54
N MET A 79 3.41 14.98 -6.27
CA MET A 79 2.40 15.91 -5.77
C MET A 79 2.89 17.36 -5.83
N GLU A 80 4.14 17.63 -5.45
CA GLU A 80 4.77 18.95 -5.58
C GLU A 80 4.84 19.42 -7.03
N ALA A 81 5.09 18.51 -7.98
CA ALA A 81 5.07 18.85 -9.40
C ALA A 81 3.66 19.18 -9.90
N LEU A 82 2.66 18.44 -9.43
CA LEU A 82 1.26 18.65 -9.78
C LEU A 82 0.75 20.00 -9.24
N GLU A 83 1.07 20.34 -8.00
CA GLU A 83 0.74 21.63 -7.38
C GLU A 83 1.32 22.80 -8.17
N ARG A 84 2.61 22.72 -8.54
CA ARG A 84 3.26 23.74 -9.38
C ARG A 84 2.58 23.91 -10.73
N SER A 85 2.20 22.81 -11.38
CA SER A 85 1.54 22.86 -12.69
C SER A 85 0.14 23.50 -12.66
N GLN A 86 -0.53 23.50 -11.50
CA GLN A 86 -1.85 24.09 -11.32
C GLN A 86 -1.78 25.56 -10.88
N GLY A 87 -0.66 26.01 -10.30
CA GLY A 87 -0.43 27.40 -9.91
C GLY A 87 0.03 28.32 -11.06
N ASP A 88 0.43 27.76 -12.20
CA ASP A 88 0.89 28.49 -13.39
C ASP A 88 -0.24 28.74 -14.43
N ALA A 89 -1.51 28.58 -14.04
CA ALA A 89 -2.71 28.82 -14.87
C ALA A 89 -3.54 30.00 -14.34
#